data_AF-A0A4Y1RGR4-F1
#
_entry.id   AF-A0A4Y1RGR4-F1
#
_cell.length_a   1.000
_cell.length_b   1.000
_cell.length_c   1.000
_cell.angle_alpha   90.00
_cell.angle_beta   90.00
_cell.angle_gamma   90.00
#
_symmetry.space_group_name_H-M   'P 1'
#
loop_
_entity.id
_entity.type
_entity.pdbx_description
1 polymer ?
#
loop_
_entity_poly.entity_id
_entity_poly.type
_entity_poly.pdbx_seq_one_letter_code
_entity_poly.pdbx_strand_id
1 'polypeptide(L)'
;MFFHFTMSTLQFLITFLLLFFFIHHNGASAPICSESTCSFNSHPWIRFPFRLQNLQPSLCGYSKSFDLSCNNQNEAILTLPSSGDFMVKTIDYTGQNIWITDLNSCFPRLFLDHGLSLEGSPFSYANELVNFTLLNCSSFAETPYPPISCLSNNEQYVITAVLSSDSTVPPLCSVFSTALVPLRDPRDWSIIDLYGVELAWDVPDCRFCVELGKFCGFENAQSSKLMCYDIYKYYPSNNDTARTSEIALITCLGVLGLLFTTAIFLRLMRTCGRVQQPIVELSTITNQQPPAVMKGLDDATIESYPKIQLGQSTYKSKETLRTIPECNHYFHANCIDEWLRRNATCPLCRNPSEGNKLY
;
A
#
# COMPACT_ATOMS: atom_id res chain seq x y z
N MET A 1 -54.33 -10.42 -19.96
CA MET A 1 -53.62 -9.15 -20.25
C MET A 1 -52.81 -8.64 -19.05
N PHE A 2 -53.33 -8.69 -17.81
CA PHE A 2 -52.57 -8.30 -16.59
C PHE A 2 -51.29 -9.12 -16.32
N PHE A 3 -51.32 -10.44 -16.47
CA PHE A 3 -50.15 -11.32 -16.24
C PHE A 3 -49.00 -11.10 -17.24
N HIS A 4 -49.32 -10.67 -18.47
CA HIS A 4 -48.31 -10.38 -19.49
C HIS A 4 -47.59 -9.06 -19.24
N PHE A 5 -48.24 -8.14 -18.51
CA PHE A 5 -47.72 -6.81 -18.20
C PHE A 5 -46.80 -6.79 -16.97
N THR A 6 -46.97 -7.74 -16.05
CA THR A 6 -46.12 -7.87 -14.84
C THR A 6 -44.82 -8.63 -15.11
N MET A 7 -44.83 -9.56 -16.07
CA MET A 7 -43.62 -10.28 -16.49
C MET A 7 -42.65 -9.39 -17.28
N SER A 8 -43.16 -8.47 -18.10
CA SER A 8 -42.32 -7.55 -18.87
C SER A 8 -41.59 -6.53 -17.98
N THR A 9 -42.26 -6.00 -16.95
CA THR A 9 -41.65 -5.02 -16.04
C THR A 9 -40.57 -5.63 -15.13
N LEU A 10 -40.78 -6.85 -14.65
CA LEU A 10 -39.77 -7.59 -13.88
C LEU A 10 -38.53 -7.89 -14.73
N GLN A 11 -38.73 -8.29 -16.00
CA GLN A 11 -37.63 -8.53 -16.93
C GLN A 11 -36.82 -7.25 -17.19
N PHE A 12 -37.49 -6.11 -17.39
CA PHE A 12 -36.82 -4.82 -17.56
C PHE A 12 -35.99 -4.42 -16.33
N LEU A 13 -36.53 -4.62 -15.13
CA LEU A 13 -35.85 -4.30 -13.88
C LEU A 13 -34.59 -5.16 -13.68
N ILE A 14 -34.69 -6.47 -13.97
CA ILE A 14 -33.54 -7.39 -13.91
C ILE A 14 -32.50 -6.99 -14.96
N THR A 15 -32.88 -6.70 -16.20
CA THR A 15 -31.92 -6.28 -17.23
C THR A 15 -31.23 -4.96 -16.88
N PHE A 16 -31.94 -4.02 -16.27
CA PHE A 16 -31.36 -2.75 -15.84
C PHE A 16 -30.37 -2.94 -14.68
N LEU A 17 -30.73 -3.77 -13.69
CA LEU A 17 -29.83 -4.12 -12.58
C LEU A 17 -28.57 -4.81 -13.10
N LEU A 18 -28.71 -5.74 -14.05
CA LEU A 18 -27.57 -6.41 -14.68
C LEU A 18 -26.68 -5.42 -15.42
N LEU A 19 -27.25 -4.52 -16.24
CA LEU A 19 -26.49 -3.48 -16.94
C LEU A 19 -25.74 -2.55 -15.96
N PHE A 20 -26.37 -2.17 -14.84
CA PHE A 20 -25.74 -1.36 -13.81
C PHE A 20 -24.55 -2.06 -13.15
N PHE A 21 -24.70 -3.35 -12.81
CA PHE A 21 -23.61 -4.17 -12.29
C PHE A 21 -22.45 -4.32 -13.30
N PHE A 22 -22.74 -4.52 -14.60
CA PHE A 22 -21.72 -4.62 -15.64
C PHE A 22 -20.98 -3.28 -15.89
N ILE A 23 -21.63 -2.13 -15.73
CA ILE A 23 -20.99 -0.82 -15.90
C ILE A 23 -20.06 -0.50 -14.70
N HIS A 24 -20.43 -0.88 -13.47
CA HIS A 24 -19.56 -0.68 -12.30
C HIS A 24 -18.35 -1.63 -12.26
N HIS A 25 -18.41 -2.80 -12.89
CA HIS A 25 -17.32 -3.77 -12.79
C HIS A 25 -16.15 -3.53 -13.77
N ASN A 26 -16.34 -2.70 -14.80
CA ASN A 26 -15.35 -2.49 -15.86
C ASN A 26 -14.39 -1.30 -15.64
N GLY A 27 -14.42 -0.69 -14.46
CA GLY A 27 -13.59 0.47 -14.10
C GLY A 27 -12.48 0.15 -13.11
N ALA A 28 -11.75 -0.96 -13.25
CA ALA A 28 -10.52 -1.14 -12.48
C ALA A 28 -9.44 -0.24 -13.11
N SER A 29 -9.30 1.00 -12.60
CA SER A 29 -8.10 1.79 -12.86
C SER A 29 -6.88 0.98 -12.41
N ALA A 30 -5.84 0.95 -13.25
CA ALA A 30 -4.60 0.28 -12.87
C ALA A 30 -4.10 0.86 -11.53
N PRO A 31 -3.71 0.03 -10.56
CA PRO A 31 -3.26 0.51 -9.27
C PRO A 31 -2.07 1.45 -9.47
N ILE A 32 -2.12 2.59 -8.81
CA ILE A 32 -1.03 3.54 -8.75
C ILE A 32 0.09 2.88 -7.95
N CYS A 33 1.12 2.46 -8.64
CA CYS A 33 2.36 2.12 -7.98
C CYS A 33 2.99 3.45 -7.54
N SER A 34 3.62 3.51 -6.37
CA SER A 34 4.42 4.66 -5.93
C SER A 34 5.83 4.18 -5.61
N GLU A 35 6.85 5.06 -5.60
CA GLU A 35 8.13 4.68 -5.01
C GLU A 35 7.90 4.38 -3.52
N SER A 36 8.67 3.43 -2.98
CA SER A 36 8.53 2.97 -1.60
C SER A 36 9.89 2.80 -0.94
N THR A 37 9.93 2.81 0.38
CA THR A 37 11.14 2.64 1.19
C THR A 37 10.77 1.88 2.46
N CYS A 38 11.73 1.13 3.03
CA CYS A 38 11.51 0.44 4.30
C CYS A 38 11.47 1.39 5.50
N SER A 39 12.15 2.54 5.43
CA SER A 39 12.05 3.62 6.41
C SER A 39 11.79 4.96 5.72
N PHE A 40 11.14 5.88 6.43
CA PHE A 40 10.87 7.22 5.90
C PHE A 40 12.17 7.94 5.55
N ASN A 41 12.30 8.41 4.31
CA ASN A 41 13.50 9.06 3.75
C ASN A 41 14.80 8.23 3.85
N SER A 42 14.71 6.90 3.90
CA SER A 42 15.88 6.03 3.82
C SER A 42 16.11 5.56 2.39
N HIS A 43 17.37 5.24 2.06
CA HIS A 43 17.73 4.53 0.83
C HIS A 43 17.70 3.01 1.07
N PRO A 44 17.55 2.19 0.02
CA PRO A 44 17.27 2.57 -1.37
C PRO A 44 15.77 2.87 -1.63
N TRP A 45 15.49 3.71 -2.62
CA TRP A 45 14.13 3.87 -3.17
C TRP A 45 13.76 2.68 -4.03
N ILE A 46 12.63 2.06 -3.70
CA ILE A 46 12.14 0.83 -4.31
C ILE A 46 11.01 1.16 -5.28
N ARG A 47 11.23 0.78 -6.53
CA ARG A 47 10.31 0.93 -7.65
C ARG A 47 10.49 -0.22 -8.62
N PHE A 48 9.57 -0.32 -9.57
CA PHE A 48 9.61 -1.30 -10.63
C PHE A 48 11.02 -1.40 -11.26
N PRO A 49 11.59 -2.61 -11.44
CA PRO A 49 10.94 -3.92 -11.34
C PRO A 49 10.77 -4.48 -9.92
N PHE A 50 11.39 -3.84 -8.93
CA PHE A 50 11.30 -4.26 -7.54
C PHE A 50 10.01 -3.79 -6.89
N ARG A 51 9.54 -4.56 -5.91
CA ARG A 51 8.44 -4.15 -5.05
C ARG A 51 8.64 -4.64 -3.62
N LEU A 52 8.06 -3.94 -2.65
CA LEU A 52 7.94 -4.41 -1.28
C LEU A 52 6.70 -5.27 -1.11
N GLN A 53 6.85 -6.57 -0.82
CA GLN A 53 5.76 -7.57 -0.82
C GLN A 53 4.52 -7.17 0.00
N ASN A 54 4.72 -6.46 1.12
CA ASN A 54 3.64 -6.11 2.05
C ASN A 54 3.18 -4.65 1.94
N LEU A 55 3.82 -3.84 1.09
CA LEU A 55 3.56 -2.40 0.97
C LEU A 55 3.08 -2.01 -0.42
N GLN A 56 3.50 -2.75 -1.45
CA GLN A 56 3.15 -2.47 -2.84
C GLN A 56 2.34 -3.63 -3.45
N PRO A 57 1.28 -3.33 -4.23
CA PRO A 57 0.52 -4.34 -4.96
C PRO A 57 1.39 -5.21 -5.87
N SER A 58 0.91 -6.41 -6.19
CA SER A 58 1.69 -7.35 -6.99
C SER A 58 2.03 -6.82 -8.39
N LEU A 59 1.16 -6.01 -8.99
CA LEU A 59 1.39 -5.37 -10.29
C LEU A 59 2.59 -4.40 -10.31
N CYS A 60 3.01 -3.90 -9.14
CA CYS A 60 4.09 -2.92 -9.04
C CYS A 60 5.49 -3.51 -9.10
N GLY A 61 5.60 -4.84 -9.13
CA GLY A 61 6.84 -5.55 -9.34
C GLY A 61 6.74 -6.43 -10.58
N TYR A 62 7.88 -6.70 -11.22
CA TYR A 62 7.93 -7.48 -12.45
C TYR A 62 7.57 -8.96 -12.24
N SER A 63 8.19 -9.57 -11.22
CA SER A 63 7.96 -10.96 -10.84
C SER A 63 8.30 -11.15 -9.37
N LYS A 64 7.94 -12.31 -8.80
CA LYS A 64 8.26 -12.63 -7.39
C LYS A 64 9.76 -12.65 -7.11
N SER A 65 10.61 -12.84 -8.12
CA SER A 65 12.06 -12.85 -7.93
C SER A 65 12.66 -11.45 -7.74
N PHE A 66 11.89 -10.40 -7.99
CA PHE A 66 12.23 -9.00 -7.71
C PHE A 66 11.56 -8.48 -6.43
N ASP A 67 10.89 -9.36 -5.69
CA ASP A 67 10.25 -8.97 -4.46
C ASP A 67 11.30 -8.71 -3.37
N LEU A 68 11.15 -7.58 -2.69
CA LEU A 68 11.92 -7.18 -1.53
C LEU A 68 11.04 -7.23 -0.28
N SER A 69 11.66 -7.44 0.87
CA SER A 69 11.02 -7.34 2.18
C SER A 69 11.76 -6.33 3.06
N CYS A 70 11.14 -5.90 4.16
CA CYS A 70 11.79 -5.05 5.15
C CYS A 70 12.05 -5.88 6.40
N ASN A 71 13.27 -5.85 6.91
CA ASN A 71 13.58 -6.48 8.20
C ASN A 71 13.11 -5.60 9.38
N ASN A 72 13.33 -6.09 10.60
CA ASN A 72 12.96 -5.38 11.83
C ASN A 72 13.77 -4.08 12.06
N GLN A 73 14.92 -3.93 11.38
CA GLN A 73 15.71 -2.70 11.37
C GLN A 73 15.29 -1.71 10.26
N ASN A 74 14.21 -2.00 9.52
CA ASN A 74 13.74 -1.23 8.38
C ASN A 74 14.76 -1.17 7.21
N GLU A 75 15.54 -2.23 7.04
CA GLU A 75 16.44 -2.41 5.91
C GLU A 75 15.77 -3.28 4.86
N ALA A 76 16.02 -2.97 3.58
CA ALA A 76 15.48 -3.74 2.46
C ALA A 76 16.26 -5.04 2.28
N ILE A 77 15.55 -6.15 2.15
CA ILE A 77 16.09 -7.51 2.04
C ILE A 77 15.70 -8.11 0.70
N LEU A 78 16.69 -8.68 0.01
CA LEU A 78 16.53 -9.52 -1.17
C LEU A 78 16.77 -10.98 -0.77
N THR A 79 15.83 -11.85 -1.08
CA THR A 79 15.97 -13.30 -0.87
C THR A 79 16.33 -13.98 -2.18
N LEU A 80 17.52 -14.57 -2.24
CA LEU A 80 17.97 -15.39 -3.35
C LEU A 80 17.62 -16.87 -3.09
N PRO A 81 16.98 -17.58 -4.05
CA PRO A 81 16.49 -18.95 -3.81
C PRO A 81 17.54 -19.94 -3.30
N SER A 82 18.78 -19.81 -3.79
CA SER A 82 19.87 -20.75 -3.51
C SER A 82 20.84 -20.26 -2.43
N SER A 83 20.74 -19.00 -1.99
CA SER A 83 21.74 -18.36 -1.12
C SER A 83 21.14 -17.64 0.10
N GLY A 84 19.82 -17.54 0.20
CA GLY A 84 19.15 -16.93 1.36
C GLY A 84 19.02 -15.41 1.27
N ASP A 85 19.00 -14.76 2.43
CA ASP A 85 18.61 -13.36 2.59
C ASP A 85 19.81 -12.42 2.62
N PHE A 86 19.75 -11.34 1.85
CA PHE A 86 20.79 -10.32 1.75
C PHE A 86 20.21 -8.93 1.92
N MET A 87 20.95 -8.05 2.60
CA MET A 87 20.59 -6.63 2.70
C MET A 87 20.91 -5.90 1.40
N VAL A 88 19.95 -5.12 0.92
CA VAL A 88 20.11 -4.26 -0.25
C VAL A 88 20.61 -2.88 0.20
N LYS A 89 21.78 -2.47 -0.28
CA LYS A 89 22.34 -1.14 0.01
C LYS A 89 21.91 -0.09 -1.01
N THR A 90 21.93 -0.44 -2.28
CA THR A 90 21.63 0.49 -3.37
C THR A 90 21.07 -0.26 -4.56
N ILE A 91 20.17 0.39 -5.29
CA ILE A 91 19.62 -0.10 -6.55
C ILE A 91 19.89 1.00 -7.59
N ASP A 92 20.70 0.69 -8.60
CA ASP A 92 20.91 1.54 -9.75
C ASP A 92 19.99 1.09 -10.89
N TYR A 93 18.92 1.83 -11.09
CA TYR A 93 17.97 1.59 -12.18
C TYR A 93 18.51 1.99 -13.56
N THR A 94 19.55 2.83 -13.61
CA THR A 94 20.18 3.27 -14.87
C THR A 94 21.08 2.16 -15.41
N GLY A 95 21.93 1.60 -14.55
CA GLY A 95 22.78 0.45 -14.88
C GLY A 95 22.05 -0.90 -14.85
N GLN A 96 20.89 -0.97 -14.19
CA GLN A 96 20.19 -2.20 -13.83
C GLN A 96 21.00 -3.12 -12.91
N ASN A 97 21.57 -2.50 -11.87
CA ASN A 97 22.43 -3.17 -10.91
C ASN A 97 21.90 -3.00 -9.48
N ILE A 98 22.05 -4.03 -8.66
CA ILE A 98 21.67 -4.05 -7.24
C ILE A 98 22.88 -4.43 -6.40
N TRP A 99 23.20 -3.60 -5.42
CA TRP A 99 24.28 -3.84 -4.48
C TRP A 99 23.74 -4.51 -3.21
N ILE A 100 24.21 -5.73 -2.94
CA ILE A 100 23.79 -6.52 -1.78
C ILE A 100 24.96 -6.79 -0.83
N THR A 101 24.65 -7.01 0.44
CA THR A 101 25.61 -7.37 1.49
C THR A 101 24.99 -8.35 2.49
N ASP A 102 25.83 -8.93 3.34
CA ASP A 102 25.44 -9.87 4.39
C ASP A 102 24.90 -9.12 5.61
N LEU A 103 23.98 -9.77 6.31
CA LEU A 103 23.36 -9.27 7.53
C LEU A 103 24.29 -9.40 8.74
N ASN A 104 25.25 -10.33 8.70
CA ASN A 104 26.14 -10.64 9.83
C ASN A 104 27.49 -9.89 9.78
N SER A 105 27.58 -8.83 8.97
CA SER A 105 28.73 -7.91 8.93
C SER A 105 30.06 -8.53 8.47
N CYS A 106 30.05 -9.76 7.90
CA CYS A 106 31.27 -10.35 7.31
C CYS A 106 30.96 -11.08 5.99
N PHE A 107 30.63 -10.28 4.97
CA PHE A 107 30.35 -10.76 3.62
C PHE A 107 31.46 -11.62 2.99
N PRO A 108 32.79 -11.36 3.17
CA PRO A 108 33.81 -12.26 2.62
C PRO A 108 33.66 -13.73 3.03
N ARG A 109 33.09 -14.00 4.21
CA ARG A 109 32.90 -15.37 4.72
C ARG A 109 31.95 -16.20 3.86
N LEU A 110 30.98 -15.55 3.21
CA LEU A 110 30.07 -16.18 2.25
C LEU A 110 30.83 -16.94 1.16
N PHE A 111 31.87 -16.32 0.60
CA PHE A 111 32.67 -16.90 -0.48
C PHE A 111 33.67 -17.97 -0.02
N LEU A 112 33.93 -18.06 1.28
CA LEU A 112 34.79 -19.10 1.86
C LEU A 112 34.01 -20.38 2.14
N ASP A 113 32.78 -20.25 2.63
CA ASP A 113 32.02 -21.40 3.13
C ASP A 113 31.26 -22.13 2.00
N HIS A 114 30.59 -21.38 1.11
CA HIS A 114 29.69 -21.97 0.11
C HIS A 114 29.58 -21.19 -1.22
N GLY A 115 30.06 -19.94 -1.27
CA GLY A 115 29.90 -19.08 -2.45
C GLY A 115 28.49 -18.49 -2.57
N LEU A 116 28.33 -17.52 -3.46
CA LEU A 116 27.04 -16.90 -3.74
C LEU A 116 26.39 -17.54 -4.97
N SER A 117 25.50 -18.51 -4.80
CA SER A 117 24.76 -19.09 -5.93
C SER A 117 23.59 -18.18 -6.35
N LEU A 118 23.56 -17.81 -7.63
CA LEU A 118 22.48 -17.04 -8.24
C LEU A 118 21.45 -17.93 -8.97
N GLU A 119 21.59 -19.26 -8.86
CA GLU A 119 20.71 -20.22 -9.53
C GLU A 119 19.25 -20.03 -9.09
N GLY A 120 18.35 -20.01 -10.09
CA GLY A 120 16.91 -19.77 -9.88
C GLY A 120 16.53 -18.29 -9.72
N SER A 121 17.49 -17.37 -9.76
CA SER A 121 17.26 -15.92 -9.72
C SER A 121 17.41 -15.28 -11.12
N PRO A 122 16.81 -14.10 -11.37
CA PRO A 122 16.98 -13.34 -12.62
C PRO A 122 18.29 -12.55 -12.67
N PHE A 123 19.14 -12.69 -11.65
CA PHE A 123 20.34 -11.89 -11.48
C PHE A 123 21.58 -12.60 -12.00
N SER A 124 22.52 -11.83 -12.52
CA SER A 124 23.88 -12.27 -12.87
C SER A 124 24.90 -11.43 -12.09
N TYR A 125 26.15 -11.88 -12.02
CA TYR A 125 27.20 -10.99 -11.52
C TYR A 125 27.37 -9.82 -12.49
N ALA A 126 27.39 -8.59 -11.98
CA ALA A 126 27.65 -7.41 -12.79
C ALA A 126 29.12 -7.33 -13.24
N ASN A 127 30.00 -8.02 -12.51
CA ASN A 127 31.44 -7.99 -12.71
C ASN A 127 31.99 -9.42 -12.84
N GLU A 128 33.15 -9.56 -13.49
CA GLU A 128 33.82 -10.85 -13.67
C GLU A 128 34.30 -11.44 -12.33
N LEU A 129 34.24 -12.77 -12.24
CA LEU A 129 34.76 -13.50 -11.09
C LEU A 129 36.29 -13.58 -11.18
N VAL A 130 36.94 -13.13 -10.13
CA VAL A 130 38.40 -13.15 -10.00
C VAL A 130 38.79 -14.06 -8.85
N ASN A 131 39.85 -14.85 -9.05
CA ASN A 131 40.34 -15.79 -8.05
C ASN A 131 41.29 -15.10 -7.07
N PHE A 132 40.88 -14.99 -5.81
CA PHE A 132 41.69 -14.45 -4.73
C PHE A 132 42.20 -15.55 -3.81
N THR A 133 43.44 -15.41 -3.38
CA THR A 133 44.03 -16.22 -2.33
C THR A 133 44.04 -15.41 -1.05
N LEU A 134 43.38 -15.93 -0.02
CA LEU A 134 43.44 -15.37 1.32
C LEU A 134 44.69 -15.92 2.02
N LEU A 135 45.46 -15.02 2.61
CA LEU A 135 46.69 -15.32 3.33
C LEU A 135 46.48 -15.06 4.81
N ASN A 136 46.90 -16.01 5.63
CA ASN A 136 46.97 -15.86 7.08
C ASN A 136 48.43 -15.54 7.47
N CYS A 137 48.64 -14.34 7.99
CA CYS A 137 49.95 -13.78 8.34
C CYS A 137 50.04 -13.49 9.85
N SER A 138 51.27 -13.50 10.39
CA SER A 138 51.50 -13.30 11.83
C SER A 138 51.37 -11.84 12.27
N SER A 139 51.59 -10.88 11.36
CA SER A 139 51.44 -9.44 11.65
C SER A 139 51.09 -8.61 10.41
N PHE A 140 50.40 -7.48 10.62
CA PHE A 140 50.03 -6.54 9.54
C PHE A 140 51.23 -5.87 8.89
N ALA A 141 52.32 -5.66 9.65
CA ALA A 141 53.55 -5.02 9.14
C ALA A 141 54.27 -5.84 8.06
N GLU A 142 53.81 -7.06 7.79
CA GLU A 142 54.46 -8.04 6.92
C GLU A 142 53.87 -8.08 5.51
N THR A 143 52.78 -7.34 5.25
CA THR A 143 52.14 -7.33 3.92
C THR A 143 51.84 -5.90 3.44
N PRO A 144 51.98 -5.60 2.14
CA PRO A 144 51.55 -4.32 1.57
C PRO A 144 50.02 -4.23 1.42
N TYR A 145 49.29 -5.30 1.76
CA TYR A 145 47.86 -5.44 1.53
C TYR A 145 47.06 -5.17 2.82
N PRO A 146 45.93 -4.45 2.76
CA PRO A 146 45.11 -4.21 3.93
C PRO A 146 44.50 -5.52 4.48
N PRO A 147 44.25 -5.60 5.80
CA PRO A 147 43.63 -6.77 6.40
C PRO A 147 42.12 -6.77 6.11
N ILE A 148 41.53 -7.96 5.96
CA ILE A 148 40.08 -8.13 5.95
C ILE A 148 39.61 -8.07 7.40
N SER A 149 38.99 -6.95 7.77
CA SER A 149 38.73 -6.61 9.18
C SER A 149 37.86 -7.64 9.89
N CYS A 150 36.86 -8.20 9.20
CA CYS A 150 35.91 -9.15 9.81
C CYS A 150 36.43 -10.59 9.93
N LEU A 151 37.53 -10.91 9.24
CA LEU A 151 38.20 -12.22 9.30
C LEU A 151 39.49 -12.17 10.14
N SER A 152 40.06 -10.98 10.34
CA SER A 152 41.31 -10.80 11.08
C SER A 152 41.07 -10.60 12.57
N ASN A 153 42.02 -11.03 13.39
CA ASN A 153 42.07 -10.68 14.80
C ASN A 153 43.31 -9.81 15.04
N ASN A 154 43.09 -8.55 15.40
CA ASN A 154 44.12 -7.50 15.51
C ASN A 154 45.30 -7.84 16.44
N GLU A 155 45.24 -8.93 17.20
CA GLU A 155 46.29 -9.33 18.15
C GLU A 155 46.96 -10.69 17.86
N GLN A 156 46.44 -11.51 16.93
CA GLN A 156 46.92 -12.89 16.75
C GLN A 156 47.24 -13.30 15.32
N TYR A 157 46.43 -12.84 14.36
CA TYR A 157 46.61 -13.19 12.97
C TYR A 157 45.88 -12.21 12.06
N VAL A 158 46.49 -11.97 10.90
CA VAL A 158 45.97 -11.05 9.91
C VAL A 158 45.60 -11.84 8.65
N ILE A 159 44.34 -11.73 8.24
CA ILE A 159 43.87 -12.30 6.98
C ILE A 159 43.86 -11.19 5.94
N THR A 160 44.61 -11.36 4.86
CA THR A 160 44.60 -10.44 3.71
C THR A 160 44.32 -11.20 2.42
N ALA A 161 43.85 -10.50 1.38
CA ALA A 161 43.58 -11.08 0.08
C ALA A 161 44.63 -10.63 -0.94
N VAL A 162 45.17 -11.59 -1.70
CA VAL A 162 46.02 -11.34 -2.86
C VAL A 162 45.40 -11.94 -4.10
N LEU A 163 45.60 -11.31 -5.26
CA LEU A 163 45.22 -11.91 -6.53
C LEU A 163 45.98 -13.23 -6.70
N SER A 164 45.31 -14.31 -7.08
CA SER A 164 45.97 -15.61 -7.22
C SER A 164 47.00 -15.62 -8.36
N SER A 165 46.96 -14.64 -9.26
CA SER A 165 47.99 -14.41 -10.29
C SER A 165 49.30 -13.86 -9.69
N ASP A 166 49.25 -13.19 -8.54
CA ASP A 166 50.44 -12.76 -7.81
C ASP A 166 51.02 -13.95 -7.04
N SER A 167 51.88 -14.68 -7.74
CA SER A 167 52.49 -15.95 -7.29
C SER A 167 53.41 -15.86 -6.05
N THR A 168 53.61 -14.69 -5.45
CA THR A 168 54.53 -14.52 -4.31
C THR A 168 53.78 -14.38 -3.00
N VAL A 169 53.68 -15.48 -2.26
CA VAL A 169 53.24 -15.48 -0.86
C VAL A 169 54.39 -14.99 0.03
N PRO A 170 54.20 -13.97 0.89
CA PRO A 170 55.22 -13.51 1.82
C PRO A 170 55.65 -14.64 2.79
N PRO A 171 56.93 -14.70 3.22
CA PRO A 171 57.47 -15.82 3.98
C PRO A 171 56.84 -16.03 5.38
N LEU A 172 56.18 -15.02 5.93
CA LEU A 172 55.50 -15.07 7.24
C LEU A 172 53.97 -15.27 7.10
N CYS A 173 53.52 -15.49 5.87
CA CYS A 173 52.14 -15.76 5.53
C CYS A 173 51.99 -17.19 5.04
N SER A 174 50.84 -17.79 5.31
CA SER A 174 50.42 -19.08 4.79
C SER A 174 49.12 -18.93 4.02
N VAL A 175 48.92 -19.76 3.00
CA VAL A 175 47.65 -19.80 2.27
C VAL A 175 46.55 -20.30 3.21
N PHE A 176 45.55 -19.45 3.45
CA PHE A 176 44.40 -19.77 4.28
C PHE A 176 43.29 -20.43 3.47
N SER A 177 42.93 -19.83 2.34
CA SER A 177 41.90 -20.33 1.42
C SER A 177 41.98 -19.62 0.07
N THR A 178 41.20 -20.09 -0.91
CA THR A 178 41.01 -19.43 -2.21
C THR A 178 39.52 -19.24 -2.46
N ALA A 179 39.13 -18.09 -3.00
CA ALA A 179 37.73 -17.76 -3.28
C ALA A 179 37.59 -17.04 -4.63
N LEU A 180 36.50 -17.34 -5.34
CA LEU A 180 36.08 -16.61 -6.53
C LEU A 180 35.17 -15.46 -6.10
N VAL A 181 35.57 -14.24 -6.44
CA VAL A 181 34.88 -13.02 -6.02
C VAL A 181 34.60 -12.13 -7.23
N PRO A 182 33.35 -11.65 -7.41
CA PRO A 182 33.01 -10.67 -8.43
C PRO A 182 33.45 -9.27 -8.01
N LEU A 183 34.46 -8.69 -8.68
CA LEU A 183 34.98 -7.35 -8.37
C LEU A 183 34.92 -6.40 -9.56
N ARG A 184 34.56 -5.15 -9.28
CA ARG A 184 34.48 -4.08 -10.29
C ARG A 184 35.84 -3.68 -10.85
N ASP A 185 36.86 -3.54 -9.99
CA ASP A 185 38.26 -3.36 -10.41
C ASP A 185 39.16 -4.25 -9.51
N PRO A 186 39.85 -5.25 -10.08
CA PRO A 186 40.75 -6.11 -9.32
C PRO A 186 41.95 -5.38 -8.71
N ARG A 187 42.25 -4.16 -9.18
CA ARG A 187 43.39 -3.34 -8.74
C ARG A 187 43.00 -2.30 -7.69
N ASP A 188 41.71 -2.12 -7.43
CA ASP A 188 41.25 -1.19 -6.41
C ASP A 188 41.23 -1.87 -5.04
N TRP A 189 42.36 -1.77 -4.34
CA TRP A 189 42.54 -2.33 -3.00
C TRP A 189 41.66 -1.68 -1.92
N SER A 190 40.98 -0.57 -2.22
CA SER A 190 39.99 0.01 -1.29
C SER A 190 38.74 -0.85 -1.13
N ILE A 191 38.57 -1.87 -1.98
CA ILE A 191 37.42 -2.79 -2.01
C ILE A 191 37.66 -4.09 -1.20
N ILE A 192 38.84 -4.28 -0.59
CA ILE A 192 39.27 -5.55 0.04
C ILE A 192 38.42 -6.00 1.24
N ASP A 193 37.72 -5.10 1.92
CA ASP A 193 36.78 -5.51 2.97
C ASP A 193 35.54 -6.23 2.40
N LEU A 194 35.39 -6.30 1.05
CA LEU A 194 34.37 -7.07 0.35
C LEU A 194 32.98 -6.79 0.93
N TYR A 195 32.66 -5.52 1.18
CA TYR A 195 31.44 -5.10 1.86
C TYR A 195 30.14 -5.45 1.11
N GLY A 196 30.22 -6.04 -0.08
CA GLY A 196 29.07 -6.49 -0.83
C GLY A 196 29.44 -6.91 -2.25
N VAL A 197 28.42 -7.23 -3.02
CA VAL A 197 28.52 -7.57 -4.44
C VAL A 197 27.46 -6.82 -5.22
N GLU A 198 27.82 -6.47 -6.44
CA GLU A 198 26.92 -5.92 -7.43
C GLU A 198 26.39 -7.04 -8.33
N LEU A 199 25.06 -7.17 -8.36
CA LEU A 199 24.35 -8.07 -9.25
C LEU A 199 23.63 -7.26 -10.32
N ALA A 200 23.64 -7.72 -11.56
CA ALA A 200 22.92 -7.12 -12.67
C ALA A 200 21.63 -7.89 -12.96
N TRP A 201 20.64 -7.22 -13.54
CA TRP A 201 19.51 -7.88 -14.21
C TRP A 201 19.33 -7.30 -15.61
N ASP A 202 18.99 -8.17 -16.57
CA ASP A 202 18.71 -7.72 -17.95
C ASP A 202 17.21 -7.56 -18.21
N VAL A 203 16.38 -8.42 -17.60
CA VAL A 203 14.94 -8.48 -17.80
C VAL A 203 14.22 -8.18 -16.48
N PRO A 204 13.29 -7.22 -16.43
CA PRO A 204 12.85 -6.37 -17.53
C PRO A 204 13.87 -5.29 -17.87
N ASP A 205 13.96 -4.94 -19.16
CA ASP A 205 14.80 -3.83 -19.60
C ASP A 205 14.04 -2.51 -19.51
N CYS A 206 14.45 -1.70 -18.54
CA CYS A 206 13.90 -0.40 -18.21
C CYS A 206 14.88 0.74 -18.51
N ARG A 207 16.08 0.45 -19.02
CA ARG A 207 17.14 1.45 -19.29
C ARG A 207 16.63 2.60 -20.16
N PHE A 208 15.92 2.28 -21.23
CA PHE A 208 15.31 3.26 -22.13
C PHE A 208 14.37 4.25 -21.41
N CYS A 209 13.56 3.77 -20.46
CA CYS A 209 12.66 4.67 -19.71
C CYS A 209 13.46 5.56 -18.76
N VAL A 210 14.46 5.00 -18.07
CA VAL A 210 15.28 5.72 -17.10
C VAL A 210 16.12 6.80 -17.78
N GLU A 211 16.68 6.53 -18.96
CA GLU A 211 17.40 7.52 -19.79
C GLU A 211 16.51 8.72 -20.17
N LEU A 212 15.21 8.49 -20.37
CA LEU A 212 14.23 9.54 -20.63
C LEU A 212 13.76 10.26 -19.35
N GLY A 213 14.29 9.91 -18.17
CA GLY A 213 13.83 10.43 -16.88
C GLY A 213 12.43 9.95 -16.49
N LYS A 214 11.99 8.80 -17.01
CA LYS A 214 10.65 8.22 -16.82
C LYS A 214 10.70 6.94 -15.99
N PHE A 215 9.54 6.57 -15.46
CA PHE A 215 9.33 5.31 -14.74
C PHE A 215 8.99 4.18 -15.70
N CYS A 216 9.50 2.99 -15.42
CA CYS A 216 9.17 1.76 -16.13
C CYS A 216 8.03 1.03 -15.42
N GLY A 217 7.15 0.36 -16.15
CA GLY A 217 6.08 -0.46 -15.56
C GLY A 217 5.22 -1.15 -16.61
N PHE A 218 4.28 -1.99 -16.16
CA PHE A 218 3.34 -2.66 -17.05
C PHE A 218 2.30 -1.71 -17.62
N GLU A 219 1.97 -1.89 -18.91
CA GLU A 219 0.93 -1.14 -19.62
C GLU A 219 -0.43 -1.17 -18.88
N ASN A 220 -0.81 -2.35 -18.39
CA ASN A 220 -2.00 -2.59 -17.59
C ASN A 220 -1.86 -3.91 -16.80
N ALA A 221 -2.81 -4.20 -15.91
CA ALA A 221 -2.77 -5.37 -15.02
C ALA A 221 -2.71 -6.74 -15.71
N GLN A 222 -3.05 -6.80 -17.00
CA GLN A 222 -3.16 -8.04 -17.78
C GLN A 222 -2.08 -8.14 -18.87
N SER A 223 -1.31 -7.08 -19.08
CA SER A 223 -0.32 -6.96 -20.15
C SER A 223 1.07 -7.20 -19.61
N SER A 224 1.83 -8.09 -20.24
CA SER A 224 3.27 -8.26 -19.98
C SER A 224 4.13 -7.21 -20.68
N LYS A 225 3.52 -6.27 -21.41
CA LYS A 225 4.21 -5.22 -22.15
C LYS A 225 4.62 -4.09 -21.21
N LEU A 226 5.88 -3.69 -21.32
CA LEU A 226 6.46 -2.58 -20.56
C LEU A 226 6.23 -1.25 -21.28
N MET A 227 5.97 -0.20 -20.50
CA MET A 227 5.83 1.18 -20.97
C MET A 227 6.54 2.16 -20.04
N CYS A 228 6.83 3.36 -20.56
CA CYS A 228 7.41 4.45 -19.80
C CYS A 228 6.34 5.45 -19.35
N TYR A 229 6.38 5.84 -18.08
CA TYR A 229 5.44 6.75 -17.44
C TYR A 229 6.13 8.00 -16.91
N ASP A 230 5.51 9.16 -17.08
CA ASP A 230 5.99 10.40 -16.48
C ASP A 230 5.78 10.37 -14.96
N ILE A 231 6.71 10.97 -14.22
CA ILE A 231 6.70 11.07 -12.75
C ILE A 231 5.34 11.58 -12.23
N TYR A 232 4.75 12.56 -12.91
CA TYR A 232 3.47 13.18 -12.51
C TYR A 232 2.23 12.34 -12.79
N LYS A 233 2.31 11.28 -13.62
CA LYS A 233 1.19 10.33 -13.81
C LYS A 233 1.14 9.28 -12.70
N TYR A 234 2.27 9.07 -12.02
CA TYR A 234 2.44 8.11 -10.94
C TYR A 234 1.97 8.68 -9.59
N TYR A 235 1.85 10.00 -9.47
CA TYR A 235 1.07 10.64 -8.42
C TYR A 235 -0.32 10.97 -8.99
N PRO A 236 -1.43 10.59 -8.34
CA PRO A 236 -2.73 11.00 -8.82
C PRO A 236 -2.80 12.52 -8.80
N SER A 237 -2.90 13.11 -10.00
CA SER A 237 -3.45 14.44 -10.15
C SER A 237 -4.83 14.41 -9.50
N ASN A 238 -5.08 15.31 -8.54
CA ASN A 238 -6.39 15.51 -7.88
C ASN A 238 -7.56 15.74 -8.86
N ASN A 239 -7.30 15.82 -10.17
CA ASN A 239 -8.31 15.92 -11.21
C ASN A 239 -8.96 14.58 -11.61
N ASP A 240 -8.57 13.44 -11.03
CA ASP A 240 -9.31 12.17 -11.22
C ASP A 240 -10.70 12.18 -10.53
N THR A 241 -11.00 13.27 -9.81
CA THR A 241 -12.35 13.65 -9.33
C THR A 241 -13.33 14.00 -10.46
N ALA A 242 -12.85 14.26 -11.69
CA ALA A 242 -13.74 14.55 -12.81
C ALA A 242 -14.50 13.29 -13.29
N ARG A 243 -13.83 12.13 -13.37
CA ARG A 243 -14.42 10.87 -13.86
C ARG A 243 -15.43 10.25 -12.89
N THR A 244 -15.24 10.46 -11.58
CA THR A 244 -16.20 10.00 -10.55
C THR A 244 -17.48 10.83 -10.55
N SER A 245 -17.41 12.12 -10.90
CA SER A 245 -18.58 13.00 -10.99
C SER A 245 -19.52 12.64 -12.16
N GLU A 246 -18.98 12.22 -13.29
CA GLU A 246 -19.77 11.83 -14.47
C GLU A 246 -20.52 10.51 -14.23
N ILE A 247 -19.87 9.53 -13.59
CA ILE A 247 -20.50 8.26 -13.23
C ILE A 247 -21.59 8.48 -12.18
N ALA A 248 -21.33 9.30 -11.15
CA ALA A 248 -22.32 9.62 -10.12
C ALA A 248 -23.60 10.26 -10.70
N LEU A 249 -23.46 11.17 -11.67
CA LEU A 249 -24.59 11.81 -12.36
C LEU A 249 -25.45 10.81 -13.13
N ILE A 250 -24.82 9.89 -13.86
CA ILE A 250 -25.52 8.85 -14.63
C ILE A 250 -26.26 7.89 -13.68
N THR A 251 -25.64 7.51 -12.56
CA THR A 251 -26.31 6.65 -11.56
C THR A 251 -27.52 7.34 -10.91
N CYS A 252 -27.41 8.62 -10.54
CA CYS A 252 -28.52 9.41 -9.99
C CYS A 252 -29.70 9.55 -10.96
N LEU A 253 -29.43 9.84 -12.24
CA LEU A 253 -30.47 9.93 -13.26
C LEU A 253 -31.17 8.58 -13.50
N GLY A 254 -30.42 7.48 -13.46
CA GLY A 254 -30.97 6.12 -13.56
C GLY A 254 -31.90 5.77 -12.39
N VAL A 255 -31.51 6.10 -11.15
CA VAL A 255 -32.34 5.87 -9.95
C VAL A 255 -33.61 6.72 -9.98
N LEU A 256 -33.52 7.99 -10.38
CA LEU A 256 -34.68 8.87 -10.52
C LEU A 256 -35.66 8.37 -11.58
N GLY A 257 -35.15 7.85 -12.71
CA GLY A 257 -35.98 7.22 -13.75
C GLY A 257 -36.73 5.99 -13.24
N LEU A 258 -36.07 5.13 -12.46
CA LEU A 258 -36.70 3.97 -11.80
C LEU A 258 -37.79 4.36 -10.80
N LEU A 259 -37.55 5.37 -9.98
CA LEU A 259 -38.55 5.87 -9.03
C LEU A 259 -39.76 6.48 -9.75
N PHE A 260 -39.55 7.18 -10.86
CA PHE A 260 -40.64 7.76 -11.64
C PHE A 260 -41.50 6.70 -12.34
N THR A 261 -40.86 5.69 -12.95
CA THR A 261 -41.57 4.60 -13.62
C THR A 261 -42.35 3.71 -12.63
N THR A 262 -41.77 3.41 -11.47
CA THR A 262 -42.46 2.68 -10.40
C THR A 262 -43.65 3.46 -9.83
N ALA A 263 -43.53 4.79 -9.66
CA ALA A 263 -44.63 5.63 -9.23
C ALA A 263 -45.78 5.66 -10.26
N ILE A 264 -45.48 5.74 -11.56
CA ILE A 264 -46.49 5.66 -12.63
C ILE A 264 -47.17 4.30 -12.62
N PHE A 265 -46.40 3.21 -12.48
CA PHE A 265 -46.94 1.86 -12.41
C PHE A 265 -47.89 1.67 -11.21
N LEU A 266 -47.51 2.14 -10.02
CA LEU A 266 -48.36 2.13 -8.83
C LEU A 266 -49.64 2.95 -9.01
N ARG A 267 -49.58 4.08 -9.74
CA ARG A 267 -50.77 4.87 -10.09
C ARG A 267 -51.69 4.11 -11.05
N LEU A 268 -51.14 3.44 -12.06
CA LEU A 268 -51.91 2.64 -13.02
C LEU A 268 -52.58 1.41 -12.37
N MET A 269 -51.89 0.77 -11.41
CA MET A 269 -52.46 -0.33 -10.62
C MET A 269 -53.59 0.18 -9.71
N ARG A 270 -53.46 1.36 -9.10
CA ARG A 270 -54.51 1.98 -8.28
C ARG A 270 -55.73 2.42 -9.10
N THR A 271 -55.56 2.88 -10.33
CA THR A 271 -56.68 3.22 -11.22
C THR A 271 -57.42 1.99 -11.72
N CYS A 272 -56.72 0.89 -12.02
CA CYS A 272 -57.37 -0.38 -12.37
C CYS A 272 -58.07 -1.04 -11.19
N GLY A 273 -57.53 -0.93 -9.97
CA GLY A 273 -58.17 -1.42 -8.75
C GLY A 273 -59.44 -0.66 -8.35
N ARG A 274 -59.69 0.52 -8.93
CA ARG A 274 -60.87 1.36 -8.62
C ARG A 274 -62.11 1.04 -9.47
N VAL A 275 -61.99 0.20 -10.49
CA VAL A 275 -63.10 -0.13 -11.41
C VAL A 275 -63.97 -1.28 -10.89
N GLN A 276 -63.59 -1.96 -9.80
CA GLN A 276 -64.34 -3.12 -9.31
C GLN A 276 -64.47 -3.14 -7.80
N GLN A 277 -65.45 -2.45 -7.19
CA GLN A 277 -66.15 -2.97 -6.00
C GLN A 277 -67.63 -2.52 -5.90
N PRO A 278 -68.57 -3.47 -5.66
CA PRO A 278 -69.96 -3.21 -5.31
C PRO A 278 -70.14 -2.93 -3.80
N ILE A 279 -71.27 -2.30 -3.46
CA ILE A 279 -71.68 -1.80 -2.13
C ILE A 279 -71.97 -2.95 -1.14
N VAL A 280 -71.37 -2.91 0.06
CA VAL A 280 -71.96 -3.37 1.34
C VAL A 280 -71.38 -2.52 2.48
N GLU A 281 -72.25 -1.89 3.27
CA GLU A 281 -71.95 -1.20 4.54
C GLU A 281 -71.68 -2.20 5.67
N LEU A 282 -70.71 -1.93 6.56
CA LEU A 282 -70.92 -2.05 8.01
C LEU A 282 -69.83 -1.31 8.80
N SER A 283 -70.27 -0.60 9.83
CA SER A 283 -69.59 0.39 10.64
C SER A 283 -68.61 -0.17 11.68
N THR A 284 -67.47 0.50 11.90
CA THR A 284 -66.77 0.55 13.21
C THR A 284 -65.73 1.69 13.29
N ILE A 285 -66.20 2.84 13.78
CA ILE A 285 -65.67 3.73 14.85
C ILE A 285 -64.12 3.84 15.07
N THR A 286 -63.64 5.10 14.96
CA THR A 286 -62.44 5.77 15.59
C THR A 286 -61.03 5.32 15.17
N ASN A 287 -60.01 6.15 14.99
CA ASN A 287 -59.65 7.48 15.52
C ASN A 287 -58.69 8.18 14.53
N GLN A 288 -58.74 9.52 14.47
CA GLN A 288 -57.73 10.36 13.79
C GLN A 288 -56.54 10.61 14.71
N GLN A 289 -55.31 10.55 14.19
CA GLN A 289 -54.19 11.39 14.69
C GLN A 289 -53.17 11.68 13.57
N PRO A 290 -52.74 12.94 13.37
CA PRO A 290 -51.74 13.31 12.36
C PRO A 290 -50.31 12.97 12.82
N PRO A 291 -49.35 12.76 11.88
CA PRO A 291 -47.96 12.51 12.22
C PRO A 291 -47.32 13.74 12.87
N ALA A 292 -46.72 13.54 14.05
CA ALA A 292 -46.01 14.56 14.81
C ALA A 292 -44.81 15.11 14.03
N VAL A 293 -44.75 16.44 13.90
CA VAL A 293 -43.58 17.17 13.44
C VAL A 293 -42.57 17.17 14.59
N MET A 294 -41.45 16.44 14.43
CA MET A 294 -40.41 16.36 15.45
C MET A 294 -39.68 17.72 15.52
N LYS A 295 -40.02 18.52 16.53
CA LYS A 295 -39.34 19.79 16.83
C LYS A 295 -38.07 19.47 17.65
N GLY A 296 -36.94 20.09 17.31
CA GLY A 296 -35.70 19.98 18.09
C GLY A 296 -35.83 20.57 19.50
N LEU A 297 -34.82 20.37 20.34
CA LEU A 297 -34.81 20.88 21.71
C LEU A 297 -34.55 22.39 21.75
N ASP A 298 -35.11 23.06 22.75
CA ASP A 298 -34.83 24.47 23.00
C ASP A 298 -33.44 24.68 23.64
N ASP A 299 -32.91 25.89 23.49
CA ASP A 299 -31.57 26.24 23.97
C ASP A 299 -31.45 26.11 25.51
N ALA A 300 -32.54 26.30 26.26
CA ALA A 300 -32.55 26.16 27.71
C ALA A 300 -32.35 24.70 28.15
N THR A 301 -32.98 23.76 27.46
CA THR A 301 -32.84 22.32 27.72
C THR A 301 -31.47 21.83 27.30
N ILE A 302 -30.94 22.30 26.17
CA ILE A 302 -29.58 21.96 25.73
C ILE A 302 -28.57 22.42 26.78
N GLU A 303 -28.69 23.64 27.30
CA GLU A 303 -27.76 24.17 28.30
C GLU A 303 -27.80 23.46 29.65
N SER A 304 -28.90 22.78 29.99
CA SER A 304 -29.03 21.99 31.22
C SER A 304 -28.15 20.73 31.26
N TYR A 305 -27.62 20.28 30.11
CA TYR A 305 -26.88 19.02 30.05
C TYR A 305 -25.48 19.14 30.69
N PRO A 306 -25.00 18.10 31.39
CA PRO A 306 -23.73 18.14 32.10
C PRO A 306 -22.56 18.48 31.17
N LYS A 307 -21.84 19.55 31.52
CA LYS A 307 -20.59 19.95 30.87
C LYS A 307 -19.41 19.48 31.71
N ILE A 308 -18.48 18.78 31.08
CA ILE A 308 -17.21 18.41 31.69
C ILE A 308 -16.12 19.26 31.04
N GLN A 309 -15.36 19.97 31.87
CA GLN A 309 -14.21 20.77 31.44
C GLN A 309 -12.94 20.07 31.90
N LEU A 310 -12.18 19.50 30.96
CA LEU A 310 -10.92 18.84 31.24
C LEU A 310 -9.78 19.88 31.28
N GLY A 311 -9.04 19.95 32.39
CA GLY A 311 -7.75 20.66 32.52
C GLY A 311 -6.67 19.68 33.01
N GLN A 312 -5.38 19.77 32.71
CA GLN A 312 -4.49 20.83 32.21
C GLN A 312 -3.32 20.22 31.40
N SER A 313 -2.76 20.97 30.44
CA SER A 313 -1.32 21.33 30.38
C SER A 313 -1.10 22.45 29.35
N THR A 314 -0.09 23.29 29.57
CA THR A 314 0.26 24.48 28.79
C THR A 314 0.34 24.22 27.29
N TYR A 315 -0.29 25.09 26.49
CA TYR A 315 -0.42 25.08 25.02
C TYR A 315 -1.29 23.96 24.41
N LYS A 316 -2.64 24.12 24.44
CA LYS A 316 -3.61 23.88 23.34
C LYS A 316 -5.07 23.96 23.86
N SER A 317 -6.02 24.10 22.93
CA SER A 317 -7.44 24.47 23.04
C SER A 317 -8.24 23.84 24.20
N LYS A 318 -9.00 24.68 24.93
CA LYS A 318 -10.05 24.25 25.89
C LYS A 318 -11.22 23.62 25.12
N GLU A 319 -11.27 22.30 25.05
CA GLU A 319 -12.43 21.60 24.50
C GLU A 319 -13.45 21.34 25.61
N THR A 320 -14.68 21.84 25.43
CA THR A 320 -15.80 21.60 26.35
C THR A 320 -16.61 20.41 25.82
N LEU A 321 -16.77 19.36 26.62
CA LEU A 321 -17.57 18.19 26.27
C LEU A 321 -18.93 18.24 26.98
N ARG A 322 -19.98 17.86 26.25
CA ARG A 322 -21.35 17.73 26.76
C ARG A 322 -21.76 16.26 26.74
N THR A 323 -22.41 15.83 27.82
CA THR A 323 -22.89 14.43 27.99
C THR A 323 -24.40 14.38 27.85
N ILE A 324 -24.92 13.43 27.06
CA ILE A 324 -26.37 13.20 26.97
C ILE A 324 -26.81 12.29 28.14
N PRO A 325 -27.66 12.75 29.08
CA PRO A 325 -27.95 12.02 30.32
C PRO A 325 -28.61 10.65 30.11
N GLU A 326 -29.42 10.49 29.06
CA GLU A 326 -30.13 9.22 28.79
C GLU A 326 -29.22 8.08 28.28
N CYS A 327 -28.04 8.40 27.75
CA CYS A 327 -27.16 7.41 27.11
C CYS A 327 -25.68 7.56 27.44
N ASN A 328 -25.31 8.58 28.22
CA ASN A 328 -23.94 8.89 28.65
C ASN A 328 -22.91 9.00 27.52
N HIS A 329 -23.35 9.34 26.30
CA HIS A 329 -22.46 9.63 25.19
C HIS A 329 -21.91 11.06 25.27
N TYR A 330 -20.62 11.20 24.94
CA TYR A 330 -19.86 12.45 25.04
C TYR A 330 -19.62 13.05 23.65
N PHE A 331 -19.84 14.35 23.53
CA PHE A 331 -19.58 15.10 22.29
C PHE A 331 -19.01 16.48 22.60
N HIS A 332 -18.32 17.10 21.64
CA HIS A 332 -17.98 18.52 21.75
C HIS A 332 -19.25 19.36 21.87
N ALA A 333 -19.31 20.22 22.88
CA ALA A 333 -20.51 21.02 23.19
C ALA A 333 -21.01 21.78 21.95
N ASN A 334 -20.11 22.45 21.22
CA ASN A 334 -20.50 23.20 20.01
C ASN A 334 -21.08 22.30 18.91
N CYS A 335 -20.55 21.09 18.73
CA CYS A 335 -20.99 20.18 17.67
C CYS A 335 -22.34 19.53 17.98
N ILE A 336 -22.57 19.17 19.24
CA ILE A 336 -23.82 18.51 19.64
C ILE A 336 -24.97 19.49 19.86
N ASP A 337 -24.69 20.74 20.22
CA ASP A 337 -25.73 21.76 20.42
C ASP A 337 -26.44 22.11 19.10
N GLU A 338 -25.70 22.22 17.99
CA GLU A 338 -26.31 22.41 16.66
C GLU A 338 -27.18 21.22 16.22
N TRP A 339 -26.75 20.00 16.57
CA TRP A 339 -27.50 18.78 16.29
C TRP A 339 -28.79 18.73 17.09
N LEU A 340 -28.75 19.00 18.40
CA LEU A 340 -29.90 18.92 19.29
C LEU A 340 -30.98 19.98 18.99
N ARG A 341 -30.58 21.15 18.47
CA ARG A 341 -31.51 22.17 17.96
C ARG A 341 -32.37 21.67 16.78
N ARG A 342 -31.85 20.73 16.00
CA ARG A 342 -32.52 20.20 14.80
C ARG A 342 -33.13 18.83 15.03
N ASN A 343 -32.56 18.03 15.93
CA ASN A 343 -32.91 16.65 16.18
C ASN A 343 -32.86 16.36 17.68
N ALA A 344 -33.99 15.99 18.28
CA ALA A 344 -34.10 15.65 19.70
C ALA A 344 -33.55 14.25 20.06
N THR A 345 -32.56 13.75 19.32
CA THR A 345 -32.05 12.37 19.45
C THR A 345 -30.53 12.33 19.49
N CYS A 346 -29.99 11.38 20.23
CA CYS A 346 -28.54 11.14 20.26
C CYS A 346 -28.03 10.68 18.87
N PRO A 347 -26.95 11.27 18.33
CA PRO A 347 -26.37 10.84 17.06
C PRO A 347 -25.92 9.37 17.02
N LEU A 348 -25.49 8.82 18.17
CA LEU A 348 -24.95 7.46 18.25
C LEU A 348 -26.03 6.40 18.45
N CYS A 349 -26.98 6.62 19.36
CA CYS A 349 -27.98 5.59 19.70
C CYS A 349 -29.42 5.92 19.28
N ARG A 350 -29.68 7.12 18.76
CA ARG A 350 -31.01 7.61 18.36
C ARG A 350 -32.08 7.62 19.47
N ASN A 351 -31.69 7.40 20.72
CA ASN A 351 -32.61 7.55 21.85
C ASN A 351 -33.04 9.03 21.98
N PRO A 352 -34.34 9.32 22.18
CA PRO A 352 -34.83 10.66 22.37
C PRO A 352 -34.35 11.21 23.72
N SER A 353 -33.90 12.46 23.72
CA SER A 353 -33.53 13.15 24.95
C SER A 353 -34.78 13.70 25.66
N GLU A 354 -34.74 13.81 26.99
CA GLU A 354 -35.92 13.98 27.87
C GLU A 354 -36.88 15.15 27.53
N GLY A 355 -36.48 16.10 26.69
CA GLY A 355 -37.34 17.17 26.18
C GLY A 355 -38.49 16.75 25.24
N ASN A 356 -38.64 15.46 24.94
CA ASN A 356 -39.74 14.92 24.12
C ASN A 356 -40.58 13.81 24.81
N LYS A 357 -40.48 13.64 26.15
CA LYS A 357 -41.33 12.69 26.89
C LYS A 357 -42.65 13.28 27.41
N LEU A 358 -42.96 14.53 27.10
CA LEU A 358 -44.28 15.12 27.35
C LEU A 358 -44.86 15.58 26.03
N TYR A 359 -45.62 14.70 25.37
CA TYR A 359 -46.93 14.91 24.75
C TYR A 359 -47.37 13.63 24.04
#